data_AF-A0A935Z900-F1
#
_entry.id   AF-A0A935Z900-F1
#
_cell.length_a   1.000
_cell.length_b   1.000
_cell.length_c   1.000
_cell.angle_alpha   90.00
_cell.angle_beta   90.00
_cell.angle_gamma   90.00
#
_symmetry.space_group_name_H-M   'P 1'
#
loop_
_entity.id
_entity.type
_entity.pdbx_description
1 polymer ?
#
loop_
_entity_poly.entity_id
_entity_poly.type
_entity_poly.pdbx_seq_one_letter_code
_entity_poly.pdbx_strand_id
1 'polypeptide(L)'
;MRREATLGLVVVTLAATGALFAGCASFEADICAYAKCDADGSTADGPTPDGTIPDAGPDSNVPNPPGCESVKEPLKNPEKCFTDEVWAFVSPNGNDANPGTKQLPYKTIGKALQGSKPLVAACEGTYAEALGIERTVGLYGGVSCDFGKAGGATTLASGKPVGLTAKSGAVTLNGVNVRATDAAAEGESSIGILAESGVDLKVIGGTVTAGAGAPGAGGTTGTNYDVALDASDPKIKGSNASGNAGGAVQTCANLCVETPGLVVEGGKGGIGDVAGGAPGAEGKTAVPGAPATAGKGGVFDGTDCANGRSGAAAPGANGGAGATSPGRIEGGKWQVSRGASGQTARPGQGGGGGSGGASATVGGGGGGGCGGCGGAKGQGGQSGGSSFGVLSLGATVTLENVTVKAGTGGKGGAGSGGQTGQMGGAAGAPASLGIGCTGGPGGQGGQGGGGGGGAGGHSVAVAYSGTKPTQKGVKAEPAATAAKGGDPGETGPGATTPSTAGKDGETAAELDLNK
;
A
#
# COMPACT_ATOMS: atom_id res chain seq x y z
N MET A 1 -38.01 -32.17 -36.60
CA MET A 1 -38.92 -31.41 -35.70
C MET A 1 -38.08 -30.85 -34.55
N ARG A 2 -37.34 -29.76 -34.80
CA ARG A 2 -37.62 -28.38 -34.36
C ARG A 2 -37.97 -28.26 -32.86
N ARG A 3 -37.04 -27.72 -32.08
CA ARG A 3 -37.29 -26.61 -31.16
C ARG A 3 -36.01 -25.80 -30.98
N GLU A 4 -36.09 -24.56 -31.45
CA GLU A 4 -35.08 -23.51 -31.39
C GLU A 4 -35.08 -22.88 -29.99
N ALA A 5 -33.89 -22.49 -29.49
CA ALA A 5 -33.74 -21.66 -28.31
C ALA A 5 -32.91 -20.43 -28.70
N THR A 6 -33.55 -19.28 -28.59
CA THR A 6 -33.13 -17.96 -29.04
C THR A 6 -32.03 -17.38 -28.15
N LEU A 7 -30.91 -16.99 -28.75
CA LEU A 7 -29.79 -16.28 -28.11
C LEU A 7 -29.99 -14.77 -28.31
N GLY A 8 -30.16 -14.02 -27.22
CA GLY A 8 -30.30 -12.56 -27.25
C GLY A 8 -28.94 -11.86 -27.29
N LEU A 9 -28.63 -11.24 -28.43
CA LEU A 9 -27.47 -10.37 -28.66
C LEU A 9 -27.83 -8.93 -28.25
N VAL A 10 -27.19 -8.39 -27.22
CA VAL A 10 -27.29 -6.96 -26.86
C VAL A 10 -26.15 -6.21 -27.53
N VAL A 11 -26.51 -5.37 -28.51
CA VAL A 11 -25.64 -4.40 -29.16
C VAL A 11 -25.68 -3.10 -28.35
N VAL A 12 -24.55 -2.69 -27.76
CA VAL A 12 -24.38 -1.34 -27.20
C VAL A 12 -23.49 -0.55 -28.15
N THR A 13 -24.10 0.43 -28.81
CA THR A 13 -23.47 1.38 -29.72
C THR A 13 -22.68 2.44 -28.94
N LEU A 14 -21.39 2.55 -29.26
CA LEU A 14 -20.48 3.56 -28.71
C LEU A 14 -20.55 4.82 -29.59
N ALA A 15 -21.16 5.90 -29.08
CA ALA A 15 -21.20 7.20 -29.75
C ALA A 15 -19.94 8.00 -29.40
N ALA A 16 -19.04 8.14 -30.38
CA ALA A 16 -17.90 9.04 -30.33
C ALA A 16 -18.38 10.48 -30.56
N THR A 17 -18.03 11.39 -29.65
CA THR A 17 -18.08 12.83 -29.89
C THR A 17 -16.68 13.39 -29.70
N GLY A 18 -16.13 13.94 -30.78
CA GLY A 18 -14.92 14.75 -30.76
C GLY A 18 -15.28 16.22 -30.89
N ALA A 19 -14.59 17.08 -30.15
CA ALA A 19 -14.43 18.49 -30.50
C ALA A 19 -13.19 19.08 -29.81
N LEU A 20 -12.24 19.45 -30.67
CA LEU A 20 -11.22 20.51 -30.60
C LEU A 20 -11.21 21.44 -29.38
N PHE A 21 -10.02 21.67 -28.82
CA PHE A 21 -9.62 22.99 -28.32
C PHE A 21 -8.19 23.34 -28.74
N ALA A 22 -8.04 24.60 -29.14
CA ALA A 22 -6.87 25.26 -29.69
C ALA A 22 -5.78 25.54 -28.64
N GLY A 23 -4.55 25.81 -29.13
CA GLY A 23 -3.37 26.05 -28.31
C GLY A 23 -3.15 27.49 -27.83
N CYS A 24 -2.09 27.58 -27.00
CA CYS A 24 -1.28 28.71 -26.52
C CYS A 24 -1.85 29.67 -25.46
N ALA A 25 -1.25 29.66 -24.27
CA ALA A 25 -0.28 30.68 -23.82
C ALA A 25 0.42 30.26 -22.51
N SER A 26 1.73 30.41 -22.47
CA SER A 26 2.54 30.44 -21.24
C SER A 26 2.53 31.87 -20.72
N PHE A 27 2.17 32.12 -19.45
CA PHE A 27 2.55 33.33 -18.73
C PHE A 27 2.68 33.08 -17.22
N GLU A 28 3.51 33.93 -16.63
CA GLU A 28 4.14 33.88 -15.33
C GLU A 28 3.21 33.84 -14.11
N ALA A 29 3.86 33.57 -12.98
CA ALA A 29 3.37 33.62 -11.62
C ALA A 29 2.42 34.81 -11.34
N ASP A 30 1.33 34.53 -10.63
CA ASP A 30 0.87 35.47 -9.62
C ASP A 30 0.24 34.74 -8.42
N ILE A 31 0.78 35.09 -7.26
CA ILE A 31 0.45 34.63 -5.92
C ILE A 31 -0.28 35.83 -5.31
N CYS A 32 -1.27 35.59 -4.44
CA CYS A 32 -2.03 36.58 -3.62
C CYS A 32 -3.43 36.91 -4.13
N ALA A 33 -4.40 36.08 -3.71
CA ALA A 33 -5.82 36.44 -3.73
C ALA A 33 -6.43 36.53 -2.32
N TYR A 34 -5.66 36.67 -1.24
CA TYR A 34 -6.18 37.05 0.08
C TYR A 34 -5.12 37.79 0.92
N ALA A 35 -5.45 39.03 1.29
CA ALA A 35 -4.76 39.98 2.18
C ALA A 35 -3.51 40.72 1.64
N LYS A 36 -3.46 42.03 1.95
CA LYS A 36 -2.38 42.97 1.61
C LYS A 36 -1.09 42.58 2.33
N CYS A 37 0.04 42.58 1.61
CA CYS A 37 1.37 42.55 2.20
C CYS A 37 1.91 43.99 2.31
N ASP A 38 2.42 44.38 3.47
CA ASP A 38 3.23 45.60 3.62
C ASP A 38 4.70 45.32 3.22
N ALA A 39 5.41 46.40 2.83
CA ALA A 39 6.55 46.38 1.92
C ALA A 39 7.95 46.10 2.53
N ASP A 40 8.06 45.42 3.67
CA ASP A 40 9.37 45.06 4.25
C ASP A 40 9.55 43.58 4.63
N GLY A 41 8.57 42.73 4.34
CA GLY A 41 8.74 41.27 4.45
C GLY A 41 8.94 40.75 5.88
N SER A 42 8.64 41.55 6.90
CA SER A 42 8.59 41.10 8.30
C SER A 42 7.14 41.01 8.77
N THR A 43 6.76 39.85 9.35
CA THR A 43 5.48 39.77 10.07
C THR A 43 5.62 40.61 11.33
N ALA A 44 4.75 41.61 11.48
CA ALA A 44 4.64 42.35 12.73
C ALA A 44 4.44 41.36 13.90
N ASP A 45 5.37 41.37 14.85
CA ASP A 45 5.16 40.82 16.19
C ASP A 45 3.99 41.56 16.83
N GLY A 46 2.79 40.99 16.67
CA GLY A 46 1.60 41.37 17.41
C GLY A 46 1.68 40.83 18.84
N PRO A 47 1.20 41.59 19.84
CA PRO A 47 1.45 41.31 21.24
C PRO A 47 0.83 39.97 21.64
N THR A 48 1.55 39.18 22.42
CA THR A 48 1.01 38.02 23.14
C THR A 48 -0.18 38.46 24.00
N PRO A 49 -1.41 37.96 23.78
CA PRO A 49 -2.47 38.06 24.76
C PRO A 49 -2.44 36.79 25.60
N ASP A 50 -2.18 36.97 26.89
CA ASP A 50 -2.47 35.97 27.90
C ASP A 50 -3.97 35.60 27.82
N GLY A 51 -4.26 34.32 27.54
CA GLY A 51 -5.30 33.61 28.28
C GLY A 51 -6.80 33.75 27.94
N THR A 52 -7.26 33.94 26.69
CA THR A 52 -8.62 33.48 26.29
C THR A 52 -8.70 33.11 24.81
N ILE A 53 -8.84 31.82 24.51
CA ILE A 53 -9.31 31.36 23.18
C ILE A 53 -10.80 31.72 23.11
N PRO A 54 -11.28 32.44 22.08
CA PRO A 54 -12.71 32.70 21.91
C PRO A 54 -13.47 31.38 21.89
N ASP A 55 -14.41 31.20 22.81
CA ASP A 55 -15.21 29.98 22.88
C ASP A 55 -16.24 29.98 21.74
N ALA A 56 -15.91 29.29 20.65
CA ALA A 56 -16.78 29.10 19.48
C ALA A 56 -17.65 27.83 19.61
N GLY A 57 -17.72 27.23 20.81
CA GLY A 57 -18.45 26.01 21.06
C GLY A 57 -19.96 26.12 20.76
N PRO A 58 -20.64 25.00 20.45
CA PRO A 58 -22.09 24.93 20.21
C PRO A 58 -22.93 25.48 21.37
N ASP A 59 -22.38 25.48 22.58
CA ASP A 59 -22.95 26.00 23.82
C ASP A 59 -22.75 27.51 24.00
N SER A 60 -21.86 28.14 23.22
CA SER A 60 -21.49 29.54 23.41
C SER A 60 -22.57 30.55 23.04
N ASN A 61 -23.54 30.12 22.21
CA ASN A 61 -24.71 30.92 21.84
C ASN A 61 -26.01 30.41 22.49
N VAL A 62 -25.96 29.43 23.39
CA VAL A 62 -27.14 28.90 24.07
C VAL A 62 -27.37 29.70 25.36
N PRO A 63 -28.50 30.41 25.50
CA PRO A 63 -28.79 31.14 26.73
C PRO A 63 -28.92 30.18 27.92
N ASN A 64 -28.40 30.58 29.07
CA ASN A 64 -28.59 29.82 30.30
C ASN A 64 -30.09 29.77 30.66
N PRO A 65 -30.65 28.56 30.90
CA PRO A 65 -31.99 28.44 31.46
C PRO A 65 -32.13 29.18 32.81
N PRO A 66 -33.35 29.55 33.23
CA PRO A 66 -33.56 30.22 34.51
C PRO A 66 -32.96 29.45 35.70
N GLY A 67 -32.00 30.07 36.39
CA GLY A 67 -31.31 29.48 37.54
C GLY A 67 -30.13 28.57 37.19
N CYS A 68 -29.84 28.34 35.91
CA CYS A 68 -28.61 27.68 35.48
C CYS A 68 -27.43 28.66 35.53
N GLU A 69 -26.35 28.28 36.21
CA GLU A 69 -25.12 29.09 36.28
C GLU A 69 -24.40 29.15 34.93
N SER A 70 -24.25 28.00 34.27
CA SER A 70 -23.59 27.87 32.97
C SER A 70 -23.98 26.57 32.28
N VAL A 71 -24.52 26.66 31.06
CA VAL A 71 -24.76 25.48 30.20
C VAL A 71 -23.47 24.83 29.71
N LYS A 72 -22.31 25.52 29.85
CA LYS A 72 -20.98 24.97 29.51
C LYS A 72 -20.46 24.00 30.58
N GLU A 73 -20.92 24.18 31.81
CA GLU A 73 -20.59 23.35 32.96
C GLU A 73 -21.87 22.88 33.65
N PRO A 74 -22.77 22.18 32.93
CA PRO A 74 -24.12 21.90 33.43
C PRO A 74 -24.11 21.03 34.69
N LEU A 75 -23.02 20.28 34.92
CA LEU A 75 -22.84 19.44 36.11
C LEU A 75 -22.57 20.21 37.41
N LYS A 76 -22.29 21.52 37.37
CA LYS A 76 -22.18 22.36 38.58
C LYS A 76 -23.56 22.64 39.22
N ASN A 77 -24.60 22.71 38.41
CA ASN A 77 -25.99 22.90 38.83
C ASN A 77 -26.95 22.16 37.86
N PRO A 78 -26.89 20.82 37.84
CA PRO A 78 -27.55 19.99 36.82
C PRO A 78 -29.08 20.08 36.87
N GLU A 79 -29.65 20.24 38.05
CA GLU A 79 -31.08 20.37 38.28
C GLU A 79 -31.70 21.61 37.63
N LYS A 80 -30.90 22.66 37.39
CA LYS A 80 -31.33 23.88 36.69
C LYS A 80 -30.87 23.95 35.24
N CYS A 81 -29.73 23.34 34.90
CA CYS A 81 -29.13 23.47 33.58
C CYS A 81 -29.66 22.50 32.53
N PHE A 82 -30.05 21.29 32.94
CA PHE A 82 -30.66 20.33 32.01
C PHE A 82 -32.14 20.67 31.84
N THR A 83 -32.58 21.13 30.67
CA THR A 83 -33.99 21.40 30.38
C THR A 83 -34.39 20.89 28.99
N ASP A 84 -35.66 20.52 28.81
CA ASP A 84 -36.18 19.91 27.57
C ASP A 84 -36.21 20.90 26.38
N GLU A 85 -36.06 22.21 26.63
CA GLU A 85 -36.05 23.24 25.59
C GLU A 85 -34.75 23.26 24.79
N VAL A 86 -33.60 23.01 25.43
CA VAL A 86 -32.28 23.14 24.79
C VAL A 86 -31.51 21.81 24.70
N TRP A 87 -31.87 20.82 25.52
CA TRP A 87 -31.22 19.51 25.54
C TRP A 87 -32.06 18.44 24.85
N ALA A 88 -31.38 17.52 24.16
CA ALA A 88 -31.90 16.19 23.88
C ALA A 88 -31.30 15.20 24.89
N PHE A 89 -32.14 14.36 25.49
CA PHE A 89 -31.73 13.42 26.53
C PHE A 89 -31.61 12.01 25.97
N VAL A 90 -30.55 11.31 26.36
CA VAL A 90 -30.22 9.95 25.90
C VAL A 90 -29.91 9.06 27.08
N SER A 91 -30.51 7.87 27.13
CA SER A 91 -30.27 6.85 28.15
C SER A 91 -30.18 5.47 27.53
N PRO A 92 -29.30 4.57 28.00
CA PRO A 92 -29.24 3.20 27.49
C PRO A 92 -30.57 2.42 27.66
N ASN A 93 -31.38 2.83 28.65
CA ASN A 93 -32.70 2.29 28.92
C ASN A 93 -33.84 3.05 28.23
N GLY A 94 -33.52 4.06 27.42
CA GLY A 94 -34.48 4.86 26.67
C GLY A 94 -35.06 4.11 25.45
N ASN A 95 -35.76 4.86 24.61
CA ASN A 95 -36.35 4.36 23.37
C ASN A 95 -36.22 5.41 22.26
N ASP A 96 -35.75 5.03 21.07
CA ASP A 96 -35.57 5.97 19.95
C ASP A 96 -36.87 6.46 19.31
N ALA A 97 -38.00 5.88 19.70
CA ALA A 97 -39.34 6.39 19.40
C ALA A 97 -39.79 7.51 20.36
N ASN A 98 -39.07 7.74 21.46
CA ASN A 98 -39.38 8.80 22.41
C ASN A 98 -39.08 10.19 21.83
N PRO A 99 -39.63 11.27 22.40
CA PRO A 99 -39.33 12.64 21.98
C PRO A 99 -37.94 13.15 22.40
N GLY A 100 -37.16 12.41 23.20
CA GLY A 100 -35.83 12.85 23.67
C GLY A 100 -35.86 13.84 24.83
N THR A 101 -36.91 13.79 25.65
CA THR A 101 -37.06 14.61 26.87
C THR A 101 -36.46 13.90 28.07
N LYS A 102 -36.28 14.59 29.21
CA LYS A 102 -35.80 13.96 30.45
C LYS A 102 -36.61 12.74 30.87
N GLN A 103 -37.94 12.83 30.74
CA GLN A 103 -38.86 11.76 31.15
C GLN A 103 -38.90 10.62 30.12
N LEU A 104 -38.75 10.95 28.84
CA LEU A 104 -38.77 10.00 27.73
C LEU A 104 -37.51 10.22 26.86
N PRO A 105 -36.34 9.74 27.33
CA PRO A 105 -35.08 9.92 26.62
C PRO A 105 -34.98 9.00 25.40
N TYR A 106 -34.18 9.40 24.41
CA TYR A 106 -33.76 8.53 23.33
C TYR A 106 -32.91 7.37 23.86
N LYS A 107 -32.81 6.29 23.09
CA LYS A 107 -31.95 5.15 23.41
C LYS A 107 -30.52 5.36 22.92
N THR A 108 -30.36 5.95 21.74
CA THR A 108 -29.08 6.12 21.05
C THR A 108 -28.69 7.58 20.90
N ILE A 109 -27.38 7.87 20.95
CA ILE A 109 -26.85 9.20 20.72
C ILE A 109 -27.02 9.55 19.25
N GLY A 110 -26.85 8.59 18.34
CA GLY A 110 -27.10 8.77 16.92
C GLY A 110 -28.51 9.29 16.63
N LYS A 111 -29.53 8.82 17.38
CA LYS A 111 -30.89 9.35 17.26
C LYS A 111 -31.01 10.81 17.71
N ALA A 112 -30.39 11.17 18.84
CA ALA A 112 -30.39 12.55 19.33
C ALA A 112 -29.68 13.52 18.37
N LEU A 113 -28.63 13.06 17.68
CA LEU A 113 -27.90 13.84 16.69
C LEU A 113 -28.72 14.17 15.44
N GLN A 114 -29.76 13.39 15.12
CA GLN A 114 -30.71 13.71 14.05
C GLN A 114 -31.68 14.85 14.41
N GLY A 115 -31.80 15.17 15.70
CA GLY A 115 -32.64 16.27 16.18
C GLY A 115 -32.01 17.64 15.94
N SER A 116 -32.77 18.69 16.25
CA SER A 116 -32.34 20.10 16.11
C SER A 116 -31.80 20.71 17.41
N LYS A 117 -31.84 19.98 18.52
CA LYS A 117 -31.34 20.48 19.82
C LYS A 117 -29.84 20.75 19.73
N PRO A 118 -29.36 21.93 20.19
CA PRO A 118 -27.93 22.27 20.14
C PRO A 118 -27.10 21.42 21.10
N LEU A 119 -27.71 20.94 22.19
CA LEU A 119 -27.03 20.18 23.24
C LEU A 119 -27.66 18.80 23.41
N VAL A 120 -26.83 17.80 23.70
CA VAL A 120 -27.21 16.41 23.93
C VAL A 120 -26.62 15.97 25.28
N ALA A 121 -27.47 15.49 26.18
CA ALA A 121 -27.06 14.91 27.45
C ALA A 121 -27.22 13.39 27.38
N ALA A 122 -26.11 12.67 27.43
CA ALA A 122 -26.09 11.21 27.48
C ALA A 122 -25.74 10.76 28.89
N CYS A 123 -26.67 10.10 29.57
CA CYS A 123 -26.42 9.63 30.93
C CYS A 123 -25.35 8.53 31.00
N GLU A 124 -24.94 8.22 32.21
CA GLU A 124 -24.01 7.13 32.51
C GLU A 124 -24.42 5.82 31.83
N GLY A 125 -23.45 5.13 31.25
CA GLY A 125 -23.69 3.88 30.53
C GLY A 125 -22.84 3.71 29.28
N THR A 126 -23.10 2.62 28.57
CA THR A 126 -22.41 2.28 27.32
C THR A 126 -23.37 2.35 26.14
N TYR A 127 -22.96 3.07 25.11
CA TYR A 127 -23.68 3.26 23.86
C TYR A 127 -22.89 2.57 22.75
N ALA A 128 -23.39 1.42 22.30
CA ALA A 128 -22.74 0.58 21.31
C ALA A 128 -23.08 1.04 19.87
N GLU A 129 -22.48 2.14 19.44
CA GLU A 129 -22.75 2.77 18.15
C GLU A 129 -21.50 3.44 17.56
N ALA A 130 -21.46 3.59 16.23
CA ALA A 130 -20.44 4.37 15.53
C ALA A 130 -21.08 5.69 15.08
N LEU A 131 -20.47 6.83 15.44
CA LEU A 131 -21.07 8.14 15.23
C LEU A 131 -20.34 8.96 14.16
N GLY A 132 -21.13 9.57 13.28
CA GLY A 132 -20.73 10.68 12.42
C GLY A 132 -21.48 11.94 12.86
N ILE A 133 -20.75 13.02 13.16
CA ILE A 133 -21.32 14.31 13.54
C ILE A 133 -21.13 15.28 12.37
N GLU A 134 -22.24 15.73 11.79
CA GLU A 134 -22.28 16.57 10.58
C GLU A 134 -22.99 17.92 10.85
N ARG A 135 -22.98 18.35 12.12
CA ARG A 135 -23.59 19.60 12.57
C ARG A 135 -22.89 20.13 13.82
N THR A 136 -23.10 21.41 14.09
CA THR A 136 -22.75 22.04 15.37
C THR A 136 -23.58 21.44 16.50
N VAL A 137 -22.93 20.81 17.49
CA VAL A 137 -23.59 20.14 18.62
C VAL A 137 -22.64 19.91 19.80
N GLY A 138 -23.15 20.08 21.02
CA GLY A 138 -22.45 19.73 22.26
C GLY A 138 -22.98 18.44 22.85
N LEU A 139 -22.14 17.42 23.02
CA LEU A 139 -22.45 16.15 23.65
C LEU A 139 -21.81 16.08 25.05
N TYR A 140 -22.64 15.98 26.07
CA TYR A 140 -22.24 15.98 27.46
C TYR A 140 -22.58 14.64 28.10
N GLY A 141 -21.57 14.05 28.75
CA GLY A 141 -21.66 12.84 29.55
C GLY A 141 -21.45 13.12 31.03
N GLY A 142 -21.30 12.06 31.82
CA GLY A 142 -21.00 12.19 33.25
C GLY A 142 -22.20 12.61 34.11
N VAL A 143 -23.42 12.38 33.62
CA VAL A 143 -24.68 12.69 34.31
C VAL A 143 -25.41 11.39 34.65
N SER A 144 -26.09 11.33 35.80
CA SER A 144 -26.93 10.18 36.15
C SER A 144 -28.15 10.09 35.22
N CYS A 145 -28.76 8.90 35.09
CA CYS A 145 -29.91 8.71 34.19
C CYS A 145 -31.22 9.34 34.66
N ASP A 146 -31.24 9.94 35.86
CA ASP A 146 -32.30 10.86 36.28
C ASP A 146 -32.04 12.32 35.84
N PHE A 147 -30.88 12.61 35.25
CA PHE A 147 -30.41 13.92 34.81
C PHE A 147 -30.46 15.00 35.89
N GLY A 148 -30.42 14.61 37.16
CA GLY A 148 -30.52 15.49 38.32
C GLY A 148 -29.20 15.73 39.05
N LYS A 149 -28.14 14.98 38.73
CA LYS A 149 -26.83 15.06 39.39
C LYS A 149 -25.72 14.52 38.48
N ALA A 150 -24.48 14.71 38.91
CA ALA A 150 -23.34 14.01 38.31
C ALA A 150 -23.52 12.49 38.44
N GLY A 151 -23.16 11.76 37.39
CA GLY A 151 -23.23 10.30 37.32
C GLY A 151 -21.88 9.69 36.95
N GLY A 152 -21.90 8.39 36.66
CA GLY A 152 -20.77 7.63 36.16
C GLY A 152 -20.43 7.93 34.69
N ALA A 153 -19.53 7.11 34.15
CA ALA A 153 -18.99 7.33 32.82
C ALA A 153 -20.02 7.11 31.70
N THR A 154 -20.05 8.06 30.76
CA THR A 154 -20.74 7.92 29.46
C THR A 154 -19.73 7.40 28.45
N THR A 155 -19.93 6.19 27.92
CA THR A 155 -19.00 5.55 26.99
C THR A 155 -19.64 5.27 25.64
N LEU A 156 -19.15 5.93 24.60
CA LEU A 156 -19.38 5.57 23.21
C LEU A 156 -18.44 4.43 22.83
N ALA A 157 -18.98 3.22 22.69
CA ALA A 157 -18.25 2.02 22.33
C ALA A 157 -18.56 1.66 20.87
N SER A 158 -17.79 2.20 19.94
CA SER A 158 -17.92 1.85 18.53
C SER A 158 -17.61 0.38 18.30
N GLY A 159 -18.42 -0.30 17.50
CA GLY A 159 -18.11 -1.62 16.95
C GLY A 159 -17.27 -1.55 15.68
N LYS A 160 -16.63 -0.40 15.42
CA LYS A 160 -15.82 -0.10 14.22
C LYS A 160 -14.44 0.41 14.63
N PRO A 161 -13.45 0.31 13.74
CA PRO A 161 -12.11 0.82 14.00
C PRO A 161 -12.05 2.35 14.02
N VAL A 162 -13.10 3.05 13.58
CA VAL A 162 -13.28 4.48 13.86
C VAL A 162 -14.33 4.66 14.95
N GLY A 163 -13.95 5.29 16.06
CA GLY A 163 -14.81 5.51 17.22
C GLY A 163 -15.89 6.56 16.97
N LEU A 164 -15.44 7.78 16.64
CA LEU A 164 -16.28 8.92 16.28
C LEU A 164 -15.66 9.69 15.13
N THR A 165 -16.48 10.14 14.18
CA THR A 165 -16.06 11.04 13.10
C THR A 165 -16.80 12.36 13.22
N ALA A 166 -16.06 13.46 13.40
CA ALA A 166 -16.59 14.81 13.25
C ALA A 166 -16.28 15.28 11.82
N LYS A 167 -17.32 15.63 11.07
CA LYS A 167 -17.23 15.97 9.64
C LYS A 167 -17.44 17.46 9.36
N SER A 168 -18.24 18.14 10.17
CA SER A 168 -18.50 19.57 10.01
C SER A 168 -19.03 20.23 11.27
N GLY A 169 -18.91 21.56 11.34
CA GLY A 169 -19.43 22.38 12.42
C GLY A 169 -18.57 22.38 13.68
N ALA A 170 -19.07 23.05 14.72
CA ALA A 170 -18.43 23.08 16.03
C ALA A 170 -18.96 21.96 16.91
N VAL A 171 -18.08 21.03 17.30
CA VAL A 171 -18.42 19.83 18.07
C VAL A 171 -17.76 19.91 19.43
N THR A 172 -18.54 19.79 20.50
CA THR A 172 -18.00 19.67 21.87
C THR A 172 -18.33 18.31 22.45
N LEU A 173 -17.32 17.61 22.96
CA LEU A 173 -17.47 16.40 23.75
C LEU A 173 -17.03 16.72 25.18
N ASN A 174 -17.93 16.61 26.15
CA ASN A 174 -17.60 16.89 27.55
C ASN A 174 -17.93 15.68 28.44
N GLY A 175 -16.92 15.09 29.06
CA GLY A 175 -17.09 13.94 29.95
C GLY A 175 -17.52 12.65 29.23
N VAL A 176 -17.18 12.52 27.94
CA VAL A 176 -17.53 11.36 27.10
C VAL A 176 -16.28 10.52 26.84
N ASN A 177 -16.37 9.22 27.12
CA ASN A 177 -15.37 8.26 26.69
C ASN A 177 -15.69 7.79 25.27
N VAL A 178 -14.69 7.76 24.39
CA VAL A 178 -14.81 7.24 23.03
C VAL A 178 -13.88 6.03 22.88
N ARG A 179 -14.41 4.91 22.42
CA ARG A 179 -13.65 3.69 22.20
C ARG A 179 -13.90 3.15 20.80
N ALA A 180 -12.82 2.98 20.03
CA ALA A 180 -12.80 2.24 18.78
C ALA A 180 -12.38 0.78 19.00
N THR A 181 -12.71 -0.09 18.05
CA THR A 181 -12.17 -1.46 18.02
C THR A 181 -10.81 -1.50 17.34
N ASP A 182 -10.14 -2.65 17.46
CA ASP A 182 -9.01 -2.96 16.59
C ASP A 182 -9.48 -2.98 15.13
N ALA A 183 -8.57 -2.60 14.24
CA ALA A 183 -8.76 -2.76 12.82
C ALA A 183 -8.55 -4.22 12.42
N ALA A 184 -9.29 -4.67 11.39
CA ALA A 184 -9.31 -6.08 11.00
C ALA A 184 -8.88 -6.30 9.55
N ALA A 185 -9.16 -5.35 8.64
CA ALA A 185 -8.74 -5.46 7.26
C ALA A 185 -7.25 -5.12 7.09
N GLU A 186 -6.57 -5.74 6.13
CA GLU A 186 -5.12 -5.55 5.95
C GLU A 186 -4.74 -4.07 5.74
N GLY A 187 -3.84 -3.56 6.58
CA GLY A 187 -3.42 -2.16 6.58
C GLY A 187 -4.46 -1.17 7.13
N GLU A 188 -5.63 -1.63 7.58
CA GLU A 188 -6.67 -0.77 8.15
C GLU A 188 -6.20 -0.15 9.48
N SER A 189 -6.47 1.13 9.65
CA SER A 189 -6.09 1.90 10.83
C SER A 189 -7.22 1.93 11.85
N SER A 190 -6.88 2.02 13.13
CA SER A 190 -7.84 2.27 14.21
C SER A 190 -7.71 3.71 14.72
N ILE A 191 -8.82 4.41 14.83
CA ILE A 191 -8.90 5.84 15.15
C ILE A 191 -9.96 6.04 16.24
N GLY A 192 -9.58 6.63 17.38
CA GLY A 192 -10.52 6.98 18.43
C GLY A 192 -11.49 8.07 17.98
N ILE A 193 -10.95 9.24 17.63
CA ILE A 193 -11.71 10.35 17.03
C ILE A 193 -11.03 10.81 15.75
N LEU A 194 -11.80 10.88 14.66
CA LEU A 194 -11.40 11.50 13.40
C LEU A 194 -12.09 12.88 13.28
N ALA A 195 -11.31 13.95 13.18
CA ALA A 195 -11.80 15.29 12.89
C ALA A 195 -11.38 15.69 11.46
N GLU A 196 -12.36 15.88 10.58
CA GLU A 196 -12.15 16.25 9.19
C GLU A 196 -12.02 17.77 9.00
N SER A 197 -11.55 18.18 7.82
CA SER A 197 -11.28 19.58 7.50
C SER A 197 -12.51 20.46 7.71
N GLY A 198 -12.32 21.63 8.33
CA GLY A 198 -13.40 22.58 8.60
C GLY A 198 -14.23 22.29 9.85
N VAL A 199 -13.82 21.32 10.67
CA VAL A 199 -14.36 21.07 12.01
C VAL A 199 -13.63 21.90 13.06
N ASP A 200 -14.39 22.46 14.00
CA ASP A 200 -13.90 22.93 15.30
C ASP A 200 -14.28 21.90 16.37
N LEU A 201 -13.32 21.08 16.80
CA LEU A 201 -13.55 20.02 17.79
C LEU A 201 -12.98 20.42 19.15
N LYS A 202 -13.81 20.36 20.20
CA LYS A 202 -13.40 20.51 21.59
C LYS A 202 -13.69 19.23 22.38
N VAL A 203 -12.69 18.65 23.02
CA VAL A 203 -12.84 17.47 23.88
C VAL A 203 -12.39 17.84 25.29
N ILE A 204 -13.31 17.75 26.24
CA ILE A 204 -13.13 18.15 27.64
C ILE A 204 -13.38 16.94 28.53
N GLY A 205 -12.37 16.51 29.26
CA GLY A 205 -12.45 15.31 30.09
C GLY A 205 -12.60 14.01 29.29
N GLY A 206 -12.90 12.92 30.00
CA GLY A 206 -13.10 11.61 29.39
C GLY A 206 -11.83 10.92 28.89
N THR A 207 -12.01 9.80 28.21
CA THR A 207 -10.94 8.98 27.63
C THR A 207 -11.25 8.64 26.18
N VAL A 208 -10.31 8.94 25.28
CA VAL A 208 -10.34 8.51 23.89
C VAL A 208 -9.41 7.32 23.72
N THR A 209 -9.91 6.20 23.21
CA THR A 209 -9.15 4.96 23.02
C THR A 209 -9.29 4.46 21.59
N ALA A 210 -8.18 4.46 20.86
CA ALA A 210 -8.05 3.70 19.62
C ALA A 210 -7.62 2.25 19.91
N GLY A 211 -8.10 1.32 19.09
CA GLY A 211 -7.61 -0.05 19.07
C GLY A 211 -6.28 -0.19 18.32
N ALA A 212 -5.83 -1.42 18.11
CA ALA A 212 -4.66 -1.72 17.30
C ALA A 212 -4.94 -1.51 15.80
N GLY A 213 -3.93 -1.06 15.06
CA GLY A 213 -3.93 -1.09 13.60
C GLY A 213 -3.67 -2.52 13.09
N ALA A 214 -4.24 -2.86 11.94
CA ALA A 214 -4.13 -4.20 11.37
C ALA A 214 -2.79 -4.41 10.65
N PRO A 215 -2.23 -5.63 10.62
CA PRO A 215 -1.05 -5.94 9.80
C PRO A 215 -1.28 -5.63 8.31
N GLY A 216 -0.21 -5.25 7.61
CA GLY A 216 -0.25 -5.04 6.17
C GLY A 216 -0.19 -6.34 5.37
N ALA A 217 -0.80 -6.37 4.19
CA ALA A 217 -0.77 -7.50 3.26
C ALA A 217 0.66 -7.80 2.78
N GLY A 218 0.99 -9.08 2.63
CA GLY A 218 2.22 -9.51 1.99
C GLY A 218 2.28 -9.16 0.50
N GLY A 219 3.49 -9.09 -0.03
CA GLY A 219 3.74 -9.08 -1.47
C GLY A 219 3.31 -10.40 -2.11
N THR A 220 3.01 -10.36 -3.41
CA THR A 220 2.69 -11.54 -4.22
C THR A 220 3.81 -11.84 -5.22
N THR A 221 4.06 -13.13 -5.46
CA THR A 221 5.04 -13.57 -6.47
C THR A 221 4.35 -13.72 -7.82
N GLY A 222 4.93 -13.12 -8.88
CA GLY A 222 4.49 -13.33 -10.25
C GLY A 222 5.18 -14.51 -10.92
N THR A 223 4.74 -14.86 -12.13
CA THR A 223 5.48 -15.76 -13.03
C THR A 223 5.80 -15.07 -14.34
N ASN A 224 7.02 -15.26 -14.86
CA ASN A 224 7.48 -14.67 -16.11
C ASN A 224 7.64 -15.73 -17.23
N TYR A 225 7.56 -17.01 -16.90
CA TYR A 225 7.71 -18.09 -17.87
C TYR A 225 6.85 -19.30 -17.49
N ASP A 226 6.64 -20.18 -18.45
CA ASP A 226 5.97 -21.46 -18.22
C ASP A 226 6.91 -22.40 -17.46
N VAL A 227 6.58 -22.67 -16.20
CA VAL A 227 7.37 -23.51 -15.30
C VAL A 227 7.38 -24.98 -15.72
N ALA A 228 6.51 -25.40 -16.64
CA ALA A 228 6.50 -26.75 -17.20
C ALA A 228 7.56 -26.99 -18.28
N LEU A 229 8.19 -25.93 -18.81
CA LEU A 229 9.24 -26.05 -19.82
C LEU A 229 10.58 -26.46 -19.19
N ASP A 230 10.92 -27.74 -19.32
CA ASP A 230 12.24 -28.26 -18.94
C ASP A 230 13.29 -28.05 -20.05
N ALA A 231 14.57 -28.21 -19.70
CA ALA A 231 15.69 -27.98 -20.61
C ALA A 231 15.68 -28.86 -21.88
N SER A 232 15.04 -30.03 -21.84
CA SER A 232 14.95 -30.95 -22.97
C SER A 232 13.74 -30.70 -23.87
N ASP A 233 12.83 -29.80 -23.48
CA ASP A 233 11.67 -29.44 -24.30
C ASP A 233 12.13 -28.95 -25.69
N PRO A 234 11.60 -29.53 -26.79
CA PRO A 234 11.96 -29.14 -28.16
C PRO A 234 11.80 -27.64 -28.48
N LYS A 235 11.01 -26.90 -27.69
CA LYS A 235 10.87 -25.45 -27.82
C LYS A 235 12.14 -24.69 -27.45
N ILE A 236 12.94 -25.21 -26.52
CA ILE A 236 14.15 -24.51 -26.03
C ILE A 236 15.45 -25.30 -26.21
N LYS A 237 15.36 -26.62 -26.35
CA LYS A 237 16.50 -27.50 -26.62
C LYS A 237 17.12 -27.20 -27.99
N GLY A 238 18.45 -27.28 -28.07
CA GLY A 238 19.19 -27.17 -29.33
C GLY A 238 18.86 -28.29 -30.32
N SER A 239 18.78 -27.94 -31.60
CA SER A 239 18.49 -28.89 -32.65
C SER A 239 19.63 -29.90 -32.85
N ASN A 240 19.29 -31.19 -32.95
CA ASN A 240 20.27 -32.22 -33.32
C ASN A 240 20.72 -32.04 -34.78
N ALA A 241 21.94 -32.44 -35.09
CA ALA A 241 22.43 -32.52 -36.46
C ALA A 241 21.78 -33.67 -37.24
N SER A 242 21.84 -33.59 -38.58
CA SER A 242 21.35 -34.63 -39.48
C SER A 242 22.35 -34.85 -40.61
N GLY A 243 23.03 -36.00 -40.58
CA GLY A 243 24.10 -36.31 -41.52
C GLY A 243 25.26 -35.31 -41.43
N ASN A 244 25.60 -34.65 -42.53
CA ASN A 244 26.59 -33.57 -42.52
C ASN A 244 26.01 -32.20 -42.19
N ALA A 245 24.69 -32.03 -42.20
CA ALA A 245 24.06 -30.78 -41.82
C ALA A 245 24.16 -30.60 -40.31
N GLY A 246 24.76 -29.49 -39.88
CA GLY A 246 24.73 -29.08 -38.49
C GLY A 246 23.31 -28.81 -37.99
N GLY A 247 23.10 -28.93 -36.69
CA GLY A 247 21.83 -28.63 -36.05
C GLY A 247 21.36 -27.21 -36.38
N ALA A 248 20.06 -27.05 -36.65
CA ALA A 248 19.48 -25.74 -36.96
C ALA A 248 19.66 -24.74 -35.79
N VAL A 249 19.56 -23.44 -36.10
CA VAL A 249 19.45 -22.39 -35.08
C VAL A 249 18.19 -22.66 -34.25
N GLN A 250 18.30 -22.59 -32.93
CA GLN A 250 17.14 -22.67 -32.05
C GLN A 250 16.68 -21.27 -31.71
N THR A 251 15.54 -20.83 -32.26
CA THR A 251 15.01 -19.47 -32.01
C THR A 251 13.86 -19.52 -31.02
N CYS A 252 14.08 -18.98 -29.83
CA CYS A 252 13.08 -18.92 -28.76
C CYS A 252 12.51 -17.51 -28.64
N ALA A 253 11.41 -17.27 -29.35
CA ALA A 253 10.64 -16.04 -29.25
C ALA A 253 9.54 -16.19 -28.18
N ASN A 254 9.25 -15.11 -27.46
CA ASN A 254 8.16 -15.03 -26.48
C ASN A 254 8.24 -16.09 -25.36
N LEU A 255 9.44 -16.54 -25.01
CA LEU A 255 9.66 -17.42 -23.87
C LEU A 255 9.31 -16.69 -22.56
N CYS A 256 9.50 -15.36 -22.52
CA CYS A 256 9.31 -14.54 -21.32
C CYS A 256 8.07 -13.64 -21.46
N VAL A 257 7.13 -13.75 -20.53
CA VAL A 257 5.81 -13.10 -20.55
C VAL A 257 5.93 -11.58 -20.32
N GLU A 258 6.74 -11.15 -19.35
CA GLU A 258 6.98 -9.75 -19.00
C GLU A 258 8.05 -9.08 -19.88
N THR A 259 8.61 -9.77 -20.88
CA THR A 259 9.55 -9.19 -21.85
C THR A 259 9.21 -9.62 -23.28
N PRO A 260 8.02 -9.23 -23.78
CA PRO A 260 7.56 -9.62 -25.12
C PRO A 260 8.51 -9.11 -26.21
N GLY A 261 8.74 -9.92 -27.23
CA GLY A 261 9.63 -9.58 -28.35
C GLY A 261 11.12 -9.83 -28.10
N LEU A 262 11.53 -10.26 -26.91
CA LEU A 262 12.88 -10.75 -26.69
C LEU A 262 13.09 -12.10 -27.39
N VAL A 263 14.13 -12.17 -28.21
CA VAL A 263 14.52 -13.38 -28.94
C VAL A 263 15.85 -13.87 -28.38
N VAL A 264 15.82 -15.04 -27.75
CA VAL A 264 17.02 -15.76 -27.32
C VAL A 264 17.28 -16.89 -28.32
N GLU A 265 18.53 -17.06 -28.77
CA GLU A 265 18.85 -18.07 -29.77
C GLU A 265 20.00 -18.97 -29.36
N GLY A 266 19.84 -20.27 -29.53
CA GLY A 266 20.94 -21.22 -29.56
C GLY A 266 21.62 -21.25 -30.93
N GLY A 267 22.95 -21.27 -30.94
CA GLY A 267 23.75 -21.19 -32.16
C GLY A 267 23.58 -22.40 -33.07
N LYS A 268 23.56 -22.17 -34.38
CA LYS A 268 23.55 -23.23 -35.40
C LYS A 268 24.81 -24.12 -35.28
N GLY A 269 24.65 -25.42 -35.42
CA GLY A 269 25.78 -26.36 -35.54
C GLY A 269 26.54 -26.23 -36.87
N GLY A 270 27.81 -26.57 -36.86
CA GLY A 270 28.69 -26.56 -38.03
C GLY A 270 28.36 -27.68 -39.02
N ILE A 271 28.53 -27.40 -40.30
CA ILE A 271 28.40 -28.39 -41.39
C ILE A 271 29.66 -29.26 -41.42
N GLY A 272 29.51 -30.57 -41.60
CA GLY A 272 30.61 -31.49 -41.83
C GLY A 272 31.02 -31.56 -43.30
N ASP A 273 32.32 -31.69 -43.57
CA ASP A 273 32.88 -31.82 -44.92
C ASP A 273 34.13 -32.71 -44.88
N VAL A 274 34.49 -33.34 -45.99
CA VAL A 274 35.71 -34.14 -46.13
C VAL A 274 36.99 -33.32 -45.91
N ALA A 275 36.94 -32.02 -46.17
CA ALA A 275 38.07 -31.09 -45.95
C ALA A 275 38.16 -30.56 -44.51
N GLY A 276 37.20 -30.89 -43.64
CA GLY A 276 37.09 -30.38 -42.28
C GLY A 276 35.74 -29.71 -42.01
N GLY A 277 35.35 -29.65 -40.74
CA GLY A 277 34.06 -29.11 -40.34
C GLY A 277 34.01 -27.58 -40.28
N ALA A 278 32.88 -26.98 -40.67
CA ALA A 278 32.63 -25.57 -40.41
C ALA A 278 32.47 -25.31 -38.90
N PRO A 279 32.83 -24.11 -38.42
CA PRO A 279 32.56 -23.73 -37.03
C PRO A 279 31.05 -23.68 -36.76
N GLY A 280 30.68 -23.94 -35.51
CA GLY A 280 29.35 -23.63 -35.02
C GLY A 280 29.15 -22.12 -34.91
N ALA A 281 27.91 -21.67 -34.99
CA ALA A 281 27.55 -20.28 -34.73
C ALA A 281 27.42 -20.03 -33.22
N GLU A 282 27.55 -18.76 -32.84
CA GLU A 282 27.35 -18.33 -31.46
C GLU A 282 25.86 -18.28 -31.10
N GLY A 283 25.54 -18.56 -29.84
CA GLY A 283 24.22 -18.27 -29.29
C GLY A 283 24.01 -16.77 -29.07
N LYS A 284 22.78 -16.29 -29.27
CA LYS A 284 22.40 -14.89 -29.10
C LYS A 284 21.87 -14.59 -27.69
N THR A 285 21.60 -13.29 -27.48
CA THR A 285 21.40 -12.55 -26.22
C THR A 285 22.59 -12.56 -25.29
N ALA A 286 23.58 -11.72 -25.61
CA ALA A 286 24.72 -11.48 -24.73
C ALA A 286 24.26 -10.99 -23.34
N VAL A 287 24.80 -11.62 -22.30
CA VAL A 287 24.64 -11.18 -20.92
C VAL A 287 25.76 -10.17 -20.62
N PRO A 288 25.43 -8.93 -20.18
CA PRO A 288 26.46 -7.95 -19.82
C PRO A 288 27.42 -8.51 -18.77
N GLY A 289 28.73 -8.35 -18.99
CA GLY A 289 29.77 -8.85 -18.09
C GLY A 289 30.06 -10.35 -18.19
N ALA A 290 29.41 -11.08 -19.10
CA ALA A 290 29.73 -12.49 -19.33
C ALA A 290 31.14 -12.69 -19.92
N PRO A 291 31.80 -13.83 -19.66
CA PRO A 291 33.06 -14.18 -20.30
C PRO A 291 32.93 -14.16 -21.83
N ALA A 292 33.95 -13.67 -22.52
CA ALA A 292 33.96 -13.59 -23.99
C ALA A 292 33.78 -14.96 -24.68
N THR A 293 34.01 -16.07 -23.97
CA THR A 293 33.85 -17.45 -24.47
C THR A 293 32.44 -18.01 -24.31
N ALA A 294 31.55 -17.35 -23.56
CA ALA A 294 30.20 -17.85 -23.32
C ALA A 294 29.36 -17.83 -24.60
N GLY A 295 28.61 -18.91 -24.83
CA GLY A 295 27.78 -19.09 -26.03
C GLY A 295 28.54 -19.15 -27.35
N LYS A 296 29.88 -19.18 -27.35
CA LYS A 296 30.68 -19.29 -28.57
C LYS A 296 30.50 -20.65 -29.24
N GLY A 297 30.44 -20.65 -30.57
CA GLY A 297 30.42 -21.88 -31.34
C GLY A 297 31.74 -22.65 -31.23
N GLY A 298 31.68 -23.96 -31.41
CA GLY A 298 32.85 -24.81 -31.54
C GLY A 298 33.61 -24.53 -32.83
N VAL A 299 34.92 -24.69 -32.80
CA VAL A 299 35.81 -24.52 -33.95
C VAL A 299 36.54 -25.84 -34.21
N PHE A 300 36.57 -26.27 -35.47
CA PHE A 300 37.36 -27.42 -35.91
C PHE A 300 38.83 -27.00 -36.04
N ASP A 301 39.76 -27.74 -35.43
CA ASP A 301 41.19 -27.35 -35.39
C ASP A 301 42.05 -28.01 -36.49
N GLY A 302 41.42 -28.78 -37.39
CA GLY A 302 42.09 -29.55 -38.43
C GLY A 302 42.09 -31.06 -38.15
N THR A 303 41.94 -31.45 -36.89
CA THR A 303 41.92 -32.87 -36.48
C THR A 303 40.65 -33.19 -35.70
N ASP A 304 40.32 -32.35 -34.73
CA ASP A 304 39.22 -32.56 -33.80
C ASP A 304 38.13 -31.50 -33.97
N CYS A 305 36.88 -31.95 -33.79
CA CYS A 305 35.77 -31.03 -33.60
C CYS A 305 35.82 -30.46 -32.18
N ALA A 306 35.18 -29.30 -31.97
CA ALA A 306 34.97 -28.75 -30.64
C ALA A 306 33.48 -28.57 -30.34
N ASN A 307 33.13 -28.83 -29.09
CA ASN A 307 31.78 -28.57 -28.58
C ASN A 307 31.49 -27.07 -28.56
N GLY A 308 30.22 -26.73 -28.76
CA GLY A 308 29.72 -25.39 -28.49
C GLY A 308 29.86 -25.06 -27.00
N ARG A 309 30.17 -23.79 -26.70
CA ARG A 309 30.26 -23.32 -25.31
C ARG A 309 28.87 -23.07 -24.75
N SER A 310 28.70 -23.40 -23.47
CA SER A 310 27.50 -23.06 -22.73
C SER A 310 27.24 -21.56 -22.74
N GLY A 311 25.97 -21.17 -22.83
CA GLY A 311 25.57 -19.79 -22.64
C GLY A 311 25.82 -19.32 -21.21
N ALA A 312 26.12 -18.02 -21.02
CA ALA A 312 26.23 -17.43 -19.70
C ALA A 312 24.87 -17.35 -18.98
N ALA A 313 24.86 -17.66 -17.69
CA ALA A 313 23.73 -17.36 -16.82
C ALA A 313 23.60 -15.84 -16.63
N ALA A 314 22.36 -15.35 -16.55
CA ALA A 314 22.11 -13.95 -16.23
C ALA A 314 22.16 -13.70 -14.71
N PRO A 315 22.66 -12.54 -14.27
CA PRO A 315 22.64 -12.17 -12.86
C PRO A 315 21.21 -11.97 -12.35
N GLY A 316 21.02 -12.10 -11.04
CA GLY A 316 19.78 -11.75 -10.37
C GLY A 316 19.40 -10.28 -10.56
N ALA A 317 18.10 -10.01 -10.61
CA ALA A 317 17.58 -8.65 -10.71
C ALA A 317 17.59 -7.93 -9.35
N ASN A 318 17.67 -6.60 -9.43
CA ASN A 318 17.67 -5.72 -8.28
C ASN A 318 16.33 -5.79 -7.52
N GLY A 319 16.42 -5.79 -6.18
CA GLY A 319 15.26 -5.78 -5.29
C GLY A 319 14.60 -4.41 -5.17
N GLY A 320 13.38 -4.42 -4.65
CA GLY A 320 12.59 -3.21 -4.38
C GLY A 320 12.90 -2.61 -3.01
N ALA A 321 12.86 -1.27 -2.93
CA ALA A 321 12.99 -0.55 -1.67
C ALA A 321 11.75 -0.76 -0.77
N GLY A 322 11.95 -0.95 0.51
CA GLY A 322 10.89 -0.95 1.51
C GLY A 322 10.21 0.41 1.65
N ALA A 323 8.96 0.42 2.12
CA ALA A 323 8.22 1.66 2.33
C ALA A 323 8.85 2.49 3.46
N THR A 324 8.94 3.80 3.26
CA THR A 324 9.56 4.73 4.21
C THR A 324 8.57 5.41 5.17
N SER A 325 7.27 5.27 4.92
CA SER A 325 6.17 5.75 5.76
C SER A 325 5.00 4.77 5.67
N PRO A 326 4.25 4.52 6.75
CA PRO A 326 3.05 3.69 6.71
C PRO A 326 1.91 4.26 5.87
N GLY A 327 1.92 5.57 5.63
CA GLY A 327 0.88 6.20 4.83
C GLY A 327 1.10 7.68 4.58
N ARG A 328 0.15 8.29 3.87
CA ARG A 328 0.05 9.75 3.69
C ARG A 328 -1.41 10.17 3.60
N ILE A 329 -1.65 11.46 3.79
CA ILE A 329 -2.98 12.02 3.54
C ILE A 329 -3.16 12.26 2.04
N GLU A 330 -4.18 11.65 1.44
CA GLU A 330 -4.65 11.98 0.09
C GLU A 330 -6.15 12.19 0.06
N GLY A 331 -6.60 13.31 -0.51
CA GLY A 331 -8.03 13.64 -0.58
C GLY A 331 -8.71 13.69 0.79
N GLY A 332 -8.00 14.11 1.83
CA GLY A 332 -8.50 14.16 3.21
C GLY A 332 -8.59 12.80 3.91
N LYS A 333 -7.98 11.75 3.36
CA LYS A 333 -8.00 10.39 3.93
C LYS A 333 -6.59 9.87 4.15
N TRP A 334 -6.41 9.12 5.22
CA TRP A 334 -5.18 8.37 5.47
C TRP A 334 -5.11 7.17 4.51
N GLN A 335 -4.15 7.22 3.57
CA GLN A 335 -3.87 6.15 2.61
C GLN A 335 -2.61 5.39 3.03
N VAL A 336 -2.67 4.07 3.01
CA VAL A 336 -1.50 3.21 3.28
C VAL A 336 -0.48 3.23 2.15
N SER A 337 0.80 3.08 2.49
CA SER A 337 1.90 2.95 1.52
C SER A 337 2.22 1.49 1.21
N ARG A 338 3.01 1.25 0.15
CA ARG A 338 3.55 -0.08 -0.20
C ARG A 338 5.06 0.00 -0.44
N GLY A 339 5.78 -1.07 -0.11
CA GLY A 339 7.14 -1.26 -0.61
C GLY A 339 7.15 -1.33 -2.14
N ALA A 340 8.27 -0.94 -2.74
CA ALA A 340 8.46 -1.06 -4.18
C ALA A 340 8.61 -2.54 -4.57
N SER A 341 8.13 -2.89 -5.76
CA SER A 341 8.39 -4.20 -6.36
C SER A 341 9.85 -4.30 -6.80
N GLY A 342 10.39 -5.51 -6.82
CA GLY A 342 11.69 -5.76 -7.43
C GLY A 342 11.65 -5.63 -8.96
N GLN A 343 12.77 -5.90 -9.60
CA GLN A 343 12.86 -5.93 -11.06
C GLN A 343 12.72 -7.34 -11.62
N THR A 344 12.19 -7.43 -12.84
CA THR A 344 12.17 -8.68 -13.61
C THR A 344 13.58 -8.96 -14.11
N ALA A 345 14.03 -10.20 -13.99
CA ALA A 345 15.37 -10.56 -14.39
C ALA A 345 15.53 -10.72 -15.90
N ARG A 346 16.78 -10.61 -16.36
CA ARG A 346 17.13 -10.83 -17.77
C ARG A 346 17.21 -12.33 -18.07
N PRO A 347 16.94 -12.76 -19.32
CA PRO A 347 17.23 -14.11 -19.75
C PRO A 347 18.72 -14.41 -19.82
N GLY A 348 19.04 -15.71 -19.76
CA GLY A 348 20.37 -16.21 -20.04
C GLY A 348 20.74 -16.10 -21.51
N GLN A 349 22.03 -16.28 -21.81
CA GLN A 349 22.51 -16.35 -23.19
C GLN A 349 22.22 -17.73 -23.80
N GLY A 350 21.97 -17.82 -25.09
CA GLY A 350 21.98 -19.11 -25.78
C GLY A 350 23.36 -19.77 -25.83
N GLY A 351 23.38 -21.10 -25.92
CA GLY A 351 24.59 -21.88 -26.13
C GLY A 351 25.08 -21.79 -27.58
N GLY A 352 26.38 -22.00 -27.79
CA GLY A 352 26.95 -22.07 -29.14
C GLY A 352 26.66 -23.41 -29.81
N GLY A 353 26.67 -23.45 -31.14
CA GLY A 353 26.64 -24.71 -31.88
C GLY A 353 27.99 -25.43 -31.82
N GLY A 354 27.98 -26.76 -31.87
CA GLY A 354 29.20 -27.56 -32.03
C GLY A 354 29.74 -27.44 -33.44
N SER A 355 31.06 -27.55 -33.62
CA SER A 355 31.63 -27.58 -34.96
C SER A 355 31.21 -28.85 -35.70
N GLY A 356 31.23 -28.77 -37.03
CA GLY A 356 31.24 -29.97 -37.84
C GLY A 356 32.56 -30.73 -37.69
N GLY A 357 32.64 -31.89 -38.35
CA GLY A 357 33.85 -32.70 -38.47
C GLY A 357 34.21 -33.06 -39.90
N ALA A 358 35.30 -33.81 -40.04
CA ALA A 358 35.85 -34.28 -41.31
C ALA A 358 35.01 -35.41 -41.96
N SER A 359 33.72 -35.17 -42.19
CA SER A 359 32.80 -36.12 -42.82
C SER A 359 31.64 -35.44 -43.53
N ALA A 360 31.52 -35.71 -44.83
CA ALA A 360 30.42 -35.24 -45.66
C ALA A 360 29.12 -36.08 -45.50
N THR A 361 29.10 -37.09 -44.63
CA THR A 361 27.90 -37.94 -44.40
C THR A 361 27.39 -37.91 -42.98
N VAL A 362 28.25 -37.76 -41.97
CA VAL A 362 27.90 -37.81 -40.55
C VAL A 362 28.63 -36.76 -39.70
N GLY A 363 29.24 -35.75 -40.35
CA GLY A 363 30.05 -34.75 -39.68
C GLY A 363 29.30 -33.54 -39.14
N GLY A 364 27.97 -33.51 -39.13
CA GLY A 364 27.22 -32.35 -38.63
C GLY A 364 27.37 -32.17 -37.11
N GLY A 365 27.68 -30.94 -36.68
CA GLY A 365 27.73 -30.54 -35.27
C GLY A 365 26.34 -30.20 -34.71
N GLY A 366 26.10 -30.45 -33.43
CA GLY A 366 24.81 -30.17 -32.78
C GLY A 366 24.56 -28.67 -32.59
N GLY A 367 23.30 -28.24 -32.63
CA GLY A 367 22.91 -26.86 -32.33
C GLY A 367 22.96 -26.53 -30.84
N GLY A 368 23.15 -25.27 -30.49
CA GLY A 368 23.08 -24.78 -29.11
C GLY A 368 21.64 -24.67 -28.61
N GLY A 369 21.45 -24.78 -27.30
CA GLY A 369 20.16 -24.55 -26.66
C GLY A 369 19.88 -23.06 -26.40
N CYS A 370 18.61 -22.68 -26.29
CA CYS A 370 18.23 -21.31 -25.91
C CYS A 370 18.56 -21.01 -24.45
N GLY A 371 18.95 -19.77 -24.15
CA GLY A 371 18.98 -19.29 -22.78
C GLY A 371 17.58 -19.26 -22.16
N GLY A 372 17.49 -19.54 -20.87
CA GLY A 372 16.24 -19.55 -20.13
C GLY A 372 15.78 -18.13 -19.77
N CYS A 373 14.47 -17.95 -19.60
CA CYS A 373 13.90 -16.68 -19.15
C CYS A 373 14.33 -16.29 -17.75
N GLY A 374 14.52 -14.99 -17.55
CA GLY A 374 14.65 -14.43 -16.20
C GLY A 374 13.35 -14.59 -15.42
N GLY A 375 13.44 -14.73 -14.11
CA GLY A 375 12.29 -14.82 -13.24
C GLY A 375 11.56 -13.48 -13.07
N ALA A 376 10.26 -13.57 -12.79
CA ALA A 376 9.42 -12.44 -12.43
C ALA A 376 9.88 -11.74 -11.15
N LYS A 377 9.61 -10.43 -11.09
CA LYS A 377 9.77 -9.63 -9.87
C LYS A 377 8.86 -10.09 -8.74
N GLY A 378 9.36 -9.96 -7.52
CA GLY A 378 8.56 -9.98 -6.31
C GLY A 378 7.86 -8.64 -6.09
N GLN A 379 6.61 -8.67 -5.64
CA GLN A 379 5.86 -7.46 -5.32
C GLN A 379 6.17 -6.99 -3.90
N GLY A 380 6.16 -5.68 -3.66
CA GLY A 380 6.38 -5.14 -2.31
C GLY A 380 5.23 -5.42 -1.34
N GLY A 381 5.50 -5.37 -0.04
CA GLY A 381 4.47 -5.52 1.00
C GLY A 381 3.71 -4.23 1.29
N GLN A 382 2.45 -4.35 1.70
CA GLN A 382 1.62 -3.21 2.13
C GLN A 382 1.99 -2.80 3.56
N SER A 383 1.88 -1.50 3.87
CA SER A 383 2.11 -1.02 5.23
C SER A 383 1.04 -1.48 6.21
N GLY A 384 1.43 -1.64 7.48
CA GLY A 384 0.49 -1.89 8.56
C GLY A 384 -0.33 -0.64 8.88
N GLY A 385 -1.56 -0.85 9.35
CA GLY A 385 -2.45 0.21 9.75
C GLY A 385 -1.97 0.90 11.01
N SER A 386 -2.26 2.19 11.13
CA SER A 386 -1.87 3.00 12.29
C SER A 386 -2.94 2.98 13.37
N SER A 387 -2.54 3.34 14.60
CA SER A 387 -3.44 3.60 15.70
C SER A 387 -3.34 5.07 16.09
N PHE A 388 -4.44 5.80 15.97
CA PHE A 388 -4.52 7.23 16.29
C PHE A 388 -5.58 7.47 17.36
N GLY A 389 -5.19 7.95 18.54
CA GLY A 389 -6.16 8.33 19.56
C GLY A 389 -7.10 9.43 19.04
N VAL A 390 -6.53 10.56 18.63
CA VAL A 390 -7.19 11.64 17.91
C VAL A 390 -6.43 11.90 16.62
N LEU A 391 -7.14 11.96 15.49
CA LEU A 391 -6.61 12.30 14.18
C LEU A 391 -7.30 13.56 13.65
N SER A 392 -6.54 14.66 13.54
CA SER A 392 -7.01 15.94 12.98
C SER A 392 -6.52 16.12 11.55
N LEU A 393 -7.44 16.21 10.58
CA LEU A 393 -7.09 16.37 9.16
C LEU A 393 -7.59 17.72 8.65
N GLY A 394 -6.80 18.78 8.88
CA GLY A 394 -7.21 20.16 8.54
C GLY A 394 -8.31 20.71 9.45
N ALA A 395 -8.51 20.12 10.63
CA ALA A 395 -9.45 20.58 11.64
C ALA A 395 -8.74 21.44 12.70
N THR A 396 -9.51 22.26 13.40
CA THR A 396 -9.07 22.92 14.62
C THR A 396 -9.51 22.06 15.81
N VAL A 397 -8.56 21.59 16.61
CA VAL A 397 -8.84 20.68 17.73
C VAL A 397 -8.33 21.29 19.04
N THR A 398 -9.17 21.26 20.07
CA THR A 398 -8.83 21.64 21.45
C THR A 398 -9.11 20.47 22.38
N LEU A 399 -8.10 20.07 23.15
CA LEU A 399 -8.15 18.96 24.09
C LEU A 399 -7.88 19.49 25.51
N GLU A 400 -8.80 19.24 26.44
CA GLU A 400 -8.73 19.72 27.82
C GLU A 400 -8.97 18.57 28.81
N ASN A 401 -8.02 18.29 29.70
CA ASN A 401 -8.13 17.28 30.77
C ASN A 401 -8.54 15.87 30.29
N VAL A 402 -8.18 15.51 29.07
CA VAL A 402 -8.55 14.24 28.42
C VAL A 402 -7.39 13.25 28.45
N THR A 403 -7.70 11.96 28.62
CA THR A 403 -6.73 10.88 28.37
C THR A 403 -6.90 10.36 26.95
N VAL A 404 -5.82 10.32 26.18
CA VAL A 404 -5.84 9.88 24.78
C VAL A 404 -4.91 8.68 24.62
N LYS A 405 -5.48 7.53 24.29
CA LYS A 405 -4.78 6.25 24.17
C LYS A 405 -4.77 5.78 22.73
N ALA A 406 -3.58 5.40 22.25
CA ALA A 406 -3.43 4.68 20.99
C ALA A 406 -2.99 3.25 21.26
N GLY A 407 -3.60 2.30 20.55
CA GLY A 407 -3.13 0.92 20.48
C GLY A 407 -1.82 0.81 19.69
N THR A 408 -1.35 -0.42 19.48
CA THR A 408 -0.18 -0.68 18.64
C THR A 408 -0.51 -0.42 17.17
N GLY A 409 0.43 0.10 16.39
CA GLY A 409 0.34 0.01 14.94
C GLY A 409 0.46 -1.44 14.46
N GLY A 410 0.00 -1.72 13.24
CA GLY A 410 0.14 -3.03 12.61
C GLY A 410 1.54 -3.25 12.03
N LYS A 411 2.02 -4.50 12.03
CA LYS A 411 3.28 -4.86 11.34
C LYS A 411 3.12 -4.59 9.83
N GLY A 412 4.16 -4.06 9.19
CA GLY A 412 4.23 -4.01 7.74
C GLY A 412 4.22 -5.41 7.11
N GLY A 413 3.57 -5.56 5.97
CA GLY A 413 3.57 -6.80 5.20
C GLY A 413 4.94 -7.07 4.58
N ALA A 414 5.36 -8.33 4.54
CA ALA A 414 6.63 -8.72 3.92
C ALA A 414 6.59 -8.51 2.40
N GLY A 415 7.70 -8.13 1.79
CA GLY A 415 7.86 -8.21 0.33
C GLY A 415 7.96 -9.67 -0.12
N SER A 416 7.50 -10.00 -1.32
CA SER A 416 7.65 -11.37 -1.83
C SER A 416 9.03 -11.58 -2.46
N GLY A 417 9.53 -12.82 -2.43
CA GLY A 417 10.70 -13.18 -3.23
C GLY A 417 10.44 -13.02 -4.72
N GLY A 418 11.52 -12.81 -5.49
CA GLY A 418 11.47 -12.91 -6.95
C GLY A 418 11.50 -14.36 -7.41
N GLN A 419 10.85 -14.65 -8.54
CA GLN A 419 10.85 -16.00 -9.13
C GLN A 419 12.28 -16.39 -9.51
N THR A 420 12.66 -17.64 -9.28
CA THR A 420 13.91 -18.20 -9.82
C THR A 420 13.94 -18.07 -11.34
N GLY A 421 15.11 -17.90 -11.95
CA GLY A 421 15.23 -17.90 -13.41
C GLY A 421 15.10 -19.29 -14.00
N GLN A 422 14.51 -19.38 -15.19
CA GLN A 422 14.33 -20.61 -15.94
C GLN A 422 15.68 -21.19 -16.36
N MET A 423 15.80 -22.52 -16.30
CA MET A 423 16.94 -23.23 -16.89
C MET A 423 16.99 -23.01 -18.41
N GLY A 424 18.18 -22.87 -18.98
CA GLY A 424 18.36 -22.85 -20.43
C GLY A 424 18.14 -24.22 -21.06
N GLY A 425 17.87 -24.24 -22.36
CA GLY A 425 17.69 -25.46 -23.13
C GLY A 425 18.98 -26.27 -23.23
N ALA A 426 18.82 -27.59 -23.29
CA ALA A 426 19.89 -28.55 -23.45
C ALA A 426 20.56 -28.42 -24.83
N ALA A 427 21.78 -28.94 -24.95
CA ALA A 427 22.51 -28.99 -26.21
C ALA A 427 21.86 -29.95 -27.22
N GLY A 428 22.01 -29.63 -28.51
CA GLY A 428 21.78 -30.55 -29.61
C GLY A 428 22.92 -31.55 -29.77
N ALA A 429 22.58 -32.78 -30.13
CA ALA A 429 23.54 -33.84 -30.41
C ALA A 429 24.15 -33.71 -31.83
N PRO A 430 25.42 -34.12 -32.03
CA PRO A 430 25.99 -34.26 -33.37
C PRO A 430 25.39 -35.46 -34.10
N ALA A 431 25.65 -35.55 -35.41
CA ALA A 431 25.17 -36.66 -36.23
C ALA A 431 25.91 -37.96 -35.91
N SER A 432 27.18 -37.87 -35.54
CA SER A 432 27.98 -38.97 -34.99
C SER A 432 28.97 -38.42 -33.96
N LEU A 433 28.94 -38.98 -32.75
CA LEU A 433 29.82 -38.58 -31.65
C LEU A 433 31.28 -38.91 -32.01
N GLY A 434 32.17 -37.93 -31.83
CA GLY A 434 33.59 -38.06 -32.17
C GLY A 434 33.93 -37.71 -33.62
N ILE A 435 32.92 -37.39 -34.45
CA ILE A 435 33.13 -36.79 -35.77
C ILE A 435 32.59 -35.35 -35.73
N GLY A 436 31.30 -35.18 -35.51
CA GLY A 436 30.72 -33.89 -35.14
C GLY A 436 30.73 -33.70 -33.63
N CYS A 437 30.62 -32.45 -33.19
CA CYS A 437 30.63 -32.12 -31.77
C CYS A 437 29.28 -31.61 -31.27
N THR A 438 29.02 -31.78 -29.97
CA THR A 438 27.75 -31.35 -29.37
C THR A 438 27.66 -29.83 -29.34
N GLY A 439 26.43 -29.31 -29.39
CA GLY A 439 26.20 -27.92 -29.03
C GLY A 439 26.51 -27.63 -27.56
N GLY A 440 26.41 -26.38 -27.18
CA GLY A 440 26.39 -25.92 -25.79
C GLY A 440 24.96 -25.78 -25.27
N PRO A 441 24.70 -26.06 -23.98
CA PRO A 441 23.43 -25.71 -23.36
C PRO A 441 23.27 -24.18 -23.25
N GLY A 442 22.03 -23.70 -23.22
CA GLY A 442 21.74 -22.31 -22.91
C GLY A 442 21.99 -21.99 -21.44
N GLY A 443 22.31 -20.73 -21.16
CA GLY A 443 22.48 -20.21 -19.81
C GLY A 443 21.14 -20.07 -19.08
N GLN A 444 21.17 -20.18 -17.76
CA GLN A 444 20.00 -19.94 -16.92
C GLN A 444 19.62 -18.45 -16.92
N GLY A 445 18.33 -18.15 -16.92
CA GLY A 445 17.86 -16.79 -16.65
C GLY A 445 18.21 -16.34 -15.23
N GLY A 446 18.27 -15.03 -15.02
CA GLY A 446 18.48 -14.48 -13.69
C GLY A 446 17.25 -14.72 -12.80
N GLN A 447 17.44 -14.79 -11.49
CA GLN A 447 16.31 -14.75 -10.55
C GLN A 447 15.78 -13.32 -10.44
N GLY A 448 14.45 -13.16 -10.40
CA GLY A 448 13.81 -11.87 -10.21
C GLY A 448 14.21 -11.19 -8.89
N GLY A 449 14.14 -9.87 -8.83
CA GLY A 449 14.36 -9.14 -7.59
C GLY A 449 13.19 -9.31 -6.63
N GLY A 450 13.48 -9.47 -5.33
CA GLY A 450 12.46 -9.46 -4.28
C GLY A 450 11.82 -8.09 -4.08
N GLY A 451 10.59 -8.06 -3.61
CA GLY A 451 9.89 -6.82 -3.24
C GLY A 451 10.38 -6.26 -1.92
N GLY A 452 10.27 -4.94 -1.74
CA GLY A 452 10.52 -4.28 -0.46
C GLY A 452 9.39 -4.51 0.55
N GLY A 453 9.72 -4.51 1.83
CA GLY A 453 8.71 -4.64 2.90
C GLY A 453 7.82 -3.40 3.04
N GLY A 454 6.59 -3.57 3.52
CA GLY A 454 5.71 -2.46 3.90
C GLY A 454 6.14 -1.83 5.23
N ALA A 455 5.78 -0.58 5.49
CA ALA A 455 6.17 0.08 6.73
C ALA A 455 5.30 -0.39 7.91
N GLY A 456 5.81 -0.31 9.14
CA GLY A 456 5.03 -0.53 10.34
C GLY A 456 4.10 0.65 10.61
N GLY A 457 2.88 0.38 11.06
CA GLY A 457 1.90 1.41 11.42
C GLY A 457 2.33 2.26 12.61
N HIS A 458 1.90 3.51 12.65
CA HIS A 458 2.15 4.40 13.79
C HIS A 458 1.29 4.03 15.00
N SER A 459 1.74 4.42 16.19
CA SER A 459 0.96 4.50 17.42
C SER A 459 1.07 5.91 17.98
N VAL A 460 0.05 6.73 17.75
CA VAL A 460 0.10 8.15 18.09
C VAL A 460 -1.14 8.57 18.85
N ALA A 461 -0.96 9.18 20.01
CA ALA A 461 -2.09 9.67 20.78
C ALA A 461 -2.79 10.83 20.04
N VAL A 462 -2.05 11.86 19.61
CA VAL A 462 -2.60 13.00 18.85
C VAL A 462 -1.85 13.20 17.53
N ALA A 463 -2.48 12.87 16.41
CA ALA A 463 -1.92 13.11 15.08
C ALA A 463 -2.66 14.26 14.40
N TYR A 464 -1.95 15.08 13.63
CA TYR A 464 -2.56 16.18 12.90
C TYR A 464 -1.91 16.46 11.55
N SER A 465 -2.69 17.03 10.63
CA SER A 465 -2.23 17.70 9.43
C SER A 465 -2.82 19.10 9.39
N GLY A 466 -1.98 20.11 9.16
CA GLY A 466 -2.38 21.52 9.21
C GLY A 466 -2.25 22.10 10.61
N THR A 467 -3.34 22.62 11.18
CA THR A 467 -3.32 23.31 12.48
C THR A 467 -2.98 22.35 13.62
N LYS A 468 -1.94 22.67 14.38
CA LYS A 468 -1.57 21.94 15.58
C LYS A 468 -2.70 22.00 16.64
N PRO A 469 -3.15 20.87 17.19
CA PRO A 469 -4.14 20.85 18.26
C PRO A 469 -3.69 21.61 19.52
N THR A 470 -4.61 22.35 20.13
CA THR A 470 -4.39 22.96 21.45
C THR A 470 -4.60 21.90 22.52
N GLN A 471 -3.63 21.73 23.43
CA GLN A 471 -3.66 20.68 24.45
C GLN A 471 -3.43 21.27 25.86
N LYS A 472 -4.36 21.03 26.79
CA LYS A 472 -4.26 21.45 28.20
C LYS A 472 -4.61 20.28 29.12
N GLY A 473 -3.66 19.83 29.94
CA GLY A 473 -3.88 18.70 30.85
C GLY A 473 -4.14 17.37 30.14
N VAL A 474 -3.62 17.19 28.91
CA VAL A 474 -3.78 15.95 28.13
C VAL A 474 -2.83 14.88 28.64
N LYS A 475 -3.36 13.68 28.89
CA LYS A 475 -2.56 12.48 29.17
C LYS A 475 -2.48 11.62 27.90
N ALA A 476 -1.37 11.72 27.18
CA ALA A 476 -1.10 10.96 25.96
C ALA A 476 -0.46 9.60 26.27
N GLU A 477 -1.08 8.51 25.81
CA GLU A 477 -0.64 7.13 26.03
C GLU A 477 -0.56 6.37 24.69
N PRO A 478 0.49 6.56 23.88
CA PRO A 478 0.75 5.69 22.75
C PRO A 478 1.32 4.33 23.22
N ALA A 479 1.33 3.34 22.33
CA ALA A 479 1.92 2.04 22.61
C ALA A 479 3.44 2.13 22.81
N ALA A 480 3.98 1.46 23.83
CA ALA A 480 5.39 1.58 24.21
C ALA A 480 6.40 1.19 23.13
N THR A 481 5.99 0.36 22.17
CA THR A 481 6.85 -0.14 21.09
C THR A 481 6.25 0.18 19.72
N ALA A 482 7.07 0.74 18.84
CA ALA A 482 6.73 0.92 17.43
C ALA A 482 6.46 -0.42 16.74
N ALA A 483 5.50 -0.42 15.81
CA ALA A 483 5.24 -1.57 14.97
C ALA A 483 6.40 -1.79 13.99
N LYS A 484 6.78 -3.04 13.76
CA LYS A 484 7.88 -3.36 12.85
C LYS A 484 7.49 -3.17 11.39
N GLY A 485 8.45 -2.72 10.59
CA GLY A 485 8.38 -2.86 9.14
C GLY A 485 8.30 -4.32 8.72
N GLY A 486 7.80 -4.54 7.51
CA GLY A 486 7.78 -5.82 6.85
C GLY A 486 9.17 -6.22 6.39
N ASP A 487 9.44 -7.51 6.42
CA ASP A 487 10.70 -8.08 5.97
C ASP A 487 10.85 -7.93 4.43
N PRO A 488 12.06 -7.75 3.91
CA PRO A 488 12.30 -7.74 2.47
C PRO A 488 12.06 -9.13 1.86
N GLY A 489 11.61 -9.16 0.61
CA GLY A 489 11.55 -10.40 -0.16
C GLY A 489 12.92 -10.81 -0.70
N GLU A 490 13.20 -12.10 -0.82
CA GLU A 490 14.51 -12.58 -1.27
C GLU A 490 14.90 -12.10 -2.68
N THR A 491 16.12 -11.59 -2.82
CA THR A 491 16.78 -11.27 -4.10
C THR A 491 17.74 -12.37 -4.51
N GLY A 492 17.83 -12.64 -5.82
CA GLY A 492 18.73 -13.66 -6.33
C GLY A 492 20.23 -13.28 -6.34
N PRO A 493 21.13 -14.28 -6.43
CA PRO A 493 22.56 -14.05 -6.55
C PRO A 493 22.93 -13.15 -7.74
N GLY A 494 23.90 -12.25 -7.55
CA GLY A 494 24.35 -11.33 -8.60
C GLY A 494 23.52 -10.04 -8.73
N ALA A 495 22.46 -9.87 -7.92
CA ALA A 495 21.79 -8.58 -7.78
C ALA A 495 22.75 -7.53 -7.19
N THR A 496 22.72 -6.31 -7.75
CA THR A 496 23.57 -5.20 -7.29
C THR A 496 22.95 -4.43 -6.13
N THR A 497 21.63 -4.47 -5.99
CA THR A 497 20.89 -3.88 -4.87
C THR A 497 19.93 -4.90 -4.28
N PRO A 498 20.06 -5.26 -2.99
CA PRO A 498 19.08 -6.09 -2.31
C PRO A 498 17.78 -5.31 -2.10
N SER A 499 16.69 -6.03 -1.90
CA SER A 499 15.45 -5.46 -1.37
C SER A 499 15.66 -5.02 0.08
N THR A 500 14.88 -4.05 0.54
CA THR A 500 14.99 -3.53 1.91
C THR A 500 13.71 -3.71 2.71
N ALA A 501 13.86 -3.86 4.02
CA ALA A 501 12.73 -3.88 4.95
C ALA A 501 11.98 -2.55 4.90
N GLY A 502 10.70 -2.58 5.22
CA GLY A 502 9.96 -1.35 5.47
C GLY A 502 10.48 -0.67 6.74
N LYS A 503 10.28 0.65 6.83
CA LYS A 503 10.58 1.39 8.05
C LYS A 503 9.65 0.94 9.18
N ASP A 504 10.15 0.88 10.40
CA ASP A 504 9.30 0.76 11.58
C ASP A 504 8.35 1.97 11.69
N GLY A 505 7.20 1.75 12.32
CA GLY A 505 6.29 2.81 12.68
C GLY A 505 6.89 3.75 13.73
N GLU A 506 6.13 4.77 14.08
CA GLU A 506 6.51 5.73 15.13
C GLU A 506 5.56 5.62 16.30
N THR A 507 6.11 5.69 17.51
CA THR A 507 5.36 5.84 18.76
C THR A 507 5.52 7.28 19.22
N ALA A 508 4.44 8.05 19.30
CA ALA A 508 4.52 9.44 19.73
C ALA A 508 3.29 9.89 20.51
N ALA A 509 3.49 10.83 21.45
CA ALA A 509 2.38 11.53 22.09
C ALA A 509 1.68 12.47 21.09
N GLU A 510 2.45 13.11 20.20
CA GLU A 510 1.96 14.03 19.20
C GLU A 510 2.78 13.86 17.91
N LEU A 511 2.12 13.85 16.73
CA LEU A 511 2.79 13.75 15.42
C LEU A 511 2.16 14.70 14.38
N ASP A 512 3.00 15.46 13.69
CA ASP A 512 2.64 16.24 12.49
C ASP A 512 2.80 15.33 11.27
N LEU A 513 1.71 15.03 10.58
CA LEU A 513 1.69 14.10 9.44
C LEU A 513 2.24 14.71 8.14
N ASN A 514 2.58 16.01 8.14
CA ASN A 514 3.16 16.71 6.98
C ASN A 514 4.70 16.82 7.06
N LYS A 515 5.32 16.34 8.14
CA LYS A 515 6.78 16.33 8.34
C LYS A 515 7.28 14.89 8.37
#